data_AF-W4VJ47-F1
#
_entry.id   AF-W4VJ47-F1
#
_cell.length_a   1.000
_cell.length_b   1.000
_cell.length_c   1.000
_cell.angle_alpha   90.00
_cell.angle_beta   90.00
_cell.angle_gamma   90.00
#
_symmetry.space_group_name_H-M   'P 1'
#
loop_
_entity.id
_entity.type
_entity.pdbx_description
1 polymer ?
#
loop_
_entity_poly.entity_id
_entity_poly.type
_entity_poly.pdbx_seq_one_letter_code
_entity_poly.pdbx_strand_id
1 'polypeptide(L)'
;MLVDEERPYRNKDGDYSGVLLRSDIKKEIVAIFDKQRELGNPFARDEHRDQYVKIWESQRPFASKEDIFAKIGNCSLEKNEKRAPKATYSFSKFRALDKLNRLHIINDSVNKQKLSFEERELVMKKIFSKQKATYHDIRKTLKLSDDEKFSEVYYDEQETLAKNEKIDFISMKEQYEIRQVIKKEVGKQQLDELSPIDFDTFGYALTVFKNDEDIRDYLKNEFITSKKRPMKNLANNRYDDELIEALLKLSFSKFSHLSLKALDKILPFMEQGKYYTEAITNAGYNLQEKRDLPKQRLLPVIPEDEIRNPVVMRALTQTRKVLNSMIKKYGSPHHLYIELAREMGRNHKDRRDIEKAFNHNRAINEEAKKEISNLMPGKSDITGHDILKMKLWQEQRERCMYSRQPITTDRLLEPGYVQVDHIIPYSRSFNDSNHNKVLVLSDQNQGKKNKTPYEWFGYDEDRWNDFCTYVDNLPITRKKKQHLKNKSFTRTEEEFRDRHLNDTRYITRFLKNYIEETLHFDSKSKQNVYPVNGAYTAVLRKRWGF
;
A
#
# COMPACT_ATOMS: atom_id res chain seq x y z
N MET A 1 -21.82 -21.67 -35.31
CA MET A 1 -22.36 -20.45 -34.67
C MET A 1 -22.77 -19.51 -35.77
N LEU A 2 -24.07 -19.27 -35.92
CA LEU A 2 -24.59 -18.25 -36.84
C LEU A 2 -24.11 -16.90 -36.30
N VAL A 3 -23.34 -16.18 -37.11
CA VAL A 3 -22.91 -14.82 -36.80
C VAL A 3 -24.16 -13.95 -36.95
N ASP A 4 -24.62 -13.37 -35.86
CA ASP A 4 -25.74 -12.44 -35.86
C ASP A 4 -25.33 -11.20 -36.68
N GLU A 5 -25.80 -11.13 -37.93
CA GLU A 5 -25.33 -10.18 -38.96
C GLU A 5 -25.59 -8.70 -38.60
N GLU A 6 -26.41 -8.42 -37.58
CA GLU A 6 -26.72 -7.05 -37.13
C GLU A 6 -25.82 -6.54 -36.00
N ARG A 7 -24.94 -7.37 -35.42
CA ARG A 7 -24.10 -6.93 -34.29
C ARG A 7 -22.89 -6.12 -34.78
N PRO A 8 -22.67 -4.89 -34.27
CA PRO A 8 -21.50 -4.10 -34.65
C PRO A 8 -20.20 -4.79 -34.19
N TYR A 9 -19.26 -5.02 -35.11
CA TYR A 9 -17.96 -5.65 -34.83
C TYR A 9 -17.05 -4.84 -33.89
N ARG A 10 -17.24 -3.52 -33.83
CA ARG A 10 -16.48 -2.63 -32.93
C ARG A 10 -17.39 -2.14 -31.81
N ASN A 11 -16.78 -1.96 -30.64
CA ASN A 11 -17.45 -1.35 -29.50
C ASN A 11 -18.07 0.02 -29.89
N LYS A 12 -19.29 0.26 -29.43
CA LYS A 12 -20.00 1.54 -29.53
C LYS A 12 -20.24 2.09 -28.12
N ASP A 13 -20.60 3.37 -27.99
CA ASP A 13 -20.87 3.95 -26.67
C ASP A 13 -22.03 3.20 -25.98
N GLY A 14 -21.72 2.46 -24.91
CA GLY A 14 -22.66 1.61 -24.17
C GLY A 14 -22.69 0.13 -24.59
N ASP A 15 -21.97 -0.28 -25.63
CA ASP A 15 -21.80 -1.68 -26.05
C ASP A 15 -20.31 -2.02 -26.18
N TYR A 16 -19.81 -2.80 -25.23
CA TYR A 16 -18.41 -3.23 -25.13
C TYR A 16 -18.24 -4.74 -25.35
N SER A 17 -19.14 -5.34 -26.13
CA SER A 17 -19.11 -6.78 -26.38
C SER A 17 -17.96 -7.26 -27.26
N GLY A 18 -17.25 -6.36 -27.95
CA GLY A 18 -16.10 -6.68 -28.82
C GLY A 18 -14.74 -6.63 -28.12
N VAL A 19 -14.65 -6.92 -26.81
CA VAL A 19 -13.38 -6.94 -26.08
C VAL A 19 -12.74 -8.32 -26.17
N LEU A 20 -11.57 -8.41 -26.82
CA LEU A 20 -10.78 -9.63 -26.96
C LEU A 20 -9.46 -9.54 -26.20
N LEU A 21 -9.00 -10.67 -25.65
CA LEU A 21 -7.68 -10.74 -25.02
C LEU A 21 -6.58 -10.76 -26.10
N ARG A 22 -5.45 -10.07 -25.86
CA ARG A 22 -4.28 -10.12 -26.76
C ARG A 22 -3.77 -11.54 -26.97
N SER A 23 -3.90 -12.41 -25.96
CA SER A 23 -3.53 -13.83 -26.04
C SER A 23 -4.40 -14.61 -27.03
N ASP A 24 -5.68 -14.26 -27.15
CA ASP A 24 -6.58 -14.94 -28.07
C ASP A 24 -6.34 -14.47 -29.49
N ILE A 25 -6.07 -13.18 -29.68
CA ILE A 25 -5.63 -12.64 -30.97
C ILE A 25 -4.27 -13.25 -31.37
N LYS A 26 -3.35 -13.50 -30.43
CA LYS A 26 -2.10 -14.22 -30.74
C LYS A 26 -2.38 -15.62 -31.28
N LYS A 27 -3.28 -16.38 -30.64
CA LYS A 27 -3.67 -17.72 -31.12
C LYS A 27 -4.27 -17.65 -32.52
N GLU A 28 -5.13 -16.66 -32.75
CA GLU A 28 -5.74 -16.41 -34.06
C GLU A 28 -4.67 -16.07 -35.11
N ILE A 29 -3.72 -15.18 -34.82
CA ILE A 29 -2.60 -14.84 -35.71
C ILE A 29 -1.83 -16.11 -36.09
N VAL A 30 -1.44 -16.93 -35.10
CA VAL A 30 -0.69 -18.18 -35.35
C VAL A 30 -1.50 -19.12 -36.23
N ALA A 31 -2.78 -19.34 -35.91
CA ALA A 31 -3.66 -20.19 -36.70
C ALA A 31 -3.84 -19.70 -38.15
N ILE A 32 -3.93 -18.38 -38.37
CA ILE A 32 -4.01 -17.79 -39.71
C ILE A 32 -2.72 -18.06 -40.49
N PHE A 33 -1.55 -17.84 -39.88
CA PHE A 33 -0.26 -18.12 -40.53
C PHE A 33 -0.13 -19.59 -40.90
N ASP A 34 -0.47 -20.51 -39.99
CA ASP A 34 -0.40 -21.95 -40.24
C ASP A 34 -1.33 -22.35 -41.39
N LYS A 35 -2.58 -21.85 -41.40
CA LYS A 35 -3.53 -22.17 -42.47
C LYS A 35 -3.15 -21.55 -43.81
N GLN A 36 -2.65 -20.32 -43.83
CA GLN A 36 -2.18 -19.66 -45.05
C GLN A 36 -0.98 -20.39 -45.64
N ARG A 37 -0.12 -20.97 -44.81
CA ARG A 37 1.00 -21.81 -45.25
C ARG A 37 0.53 -23.10 -45.90
N GLU A 38 -0.45 -23.78 -45.31
CA GLU A 38 -1.08 -24.96 -45.92
C GLU A 38 -1.68 -24.66 -47.29
N LEU A 39 -2.22 -23.45 -47.48
CA LEU A 39 -2.78 -22.97 -48.75
C LEU A 39 -1.71 -22.50 -49.75
N GLY A 40 -0.42 -22.66 -49.45
CA GLY A 40 0.68 -22.32 -50.34
C GLY A 40 1.02 -20.83 -50.38
N ASN A 41 0.59 -20.03 -49.40
CA ASN A 41 0.91 -18.61 -49.37
C ASN A 41 2.43 -18.39 -49.10
N PRO A 42 3.18 -17.79 -50.04
CA PRO A 42 4.64 -17.64 -49.91
C PRO A 42 5.06 -16.68 -48.79
N PHE A 43 4.14 -15.85 -48.29
CA PHE A 43 4.38 -14.93 -47.18
C PHE A 43 4.20 -15.59 -45.81
N ALA A 44 3.51 -16.73 -45.70
CA ALA A 44 3.19 -17.37 -44.43
C ALA A 44 4.32 -18.24 -43.85
N ARG A 45 5.57 -17.81 -44.01
CA ARG A 45 6.78 -18.50 -43.49
C ARG A 45 6.89 -18.36 -41.98
N ASP A 46 7.58 -19.31 -41.34
CA ASP A 46 7.84 -19.25 -39.88
C ASP A 46 8.54 -17.95 -39.47
N GLU A 47 9.53 -17.49 -40.25
CA GLU A 47 10.24 -16.23 -39.99
C GLU A 47 9.30 -15.01 -39.95
N HIS A 48 8.39 -14.91 -40.91
CA HIS A 48 7.43 -13.81 -40.97
C HIS A 48 6.39 -13.90 -39.84
N ARG A 49 5.94 -15.11 -39.50
CA ARG A 49 5.06 -15.33 -38.35
C ARG A 49 5.75 -14.86 -37.07
N ASP A 50 6.98 -15.29 -36.84
CA ASP A 50 7.71 -14.99 -35.60
C ASP A 50 8.04 -13.50 -35.50
N GLN A 51 8.39 -12.85 -36.62
CA GLN A 51 8.57 -11.40 -36.68
C GLN A 51 7.25 -10.66 -36.41
N TYR A 52 6.14 -11.10 -37.00
CA TYR A 52 4.83 -10.49 -36.78
C TYR A 52 4.38 -10.66 -35.33
N VAL A 53 4.51 -11.86 -34.77
CA VAL A 53 4.21 -12.15 -33.36
C VAL A 53 5.07 -11.30 -32.44
N LYS A 54 6.37 -11.16 -32.73
CA LYS A 54 7.27 -10.28 -31.95
C LYS A 54 6.80 -8.82 -31.96
N ILE A 55 6.37 -8.31 -33.12
CA ILE A 55 5.81 -6.96 -33.22
C ILE A 55 4.48 -6.87 -32.46
N TRP A 56 3.58 -7.83 -32.64
CA TRP A 56 2.27 -7.89 -31.99
C TRP A 56 2.36 -7.97 -30.47
N GLU A 57 3.31 -8.73 -29.94
CA GLU A 57 3.53 -8.89 -28.50
C GLU A 57 4.35 -7.74 -27.92
N SER A 58 5.04 -6.96 -28.76
CA SER A 58 5.83 -5.84 -28.29
C SER A 58 4.96 -4.85 -27.51
N GLN A 59 5.46 -4.47 -26.35
CA GLN A 59 4.95 -3.38 -25.54
C GLN A 59 6.13 -2.79 -24.79
N ARG A 60 6.13 -1.46 -24.63
CA ARG A 60 7.15 -0.84 -23.79
C ARG A 60 6.97 -1.36 -22.36
N PRO A 61 8.05 -1.71 -21.66
CA PRO A 61 7.98 -2.02 -20.24
C PRO A 61 7.29 -0.88 -19.48
N PHE A 62 6.50 -1.22 -18.46
CA PHE A 62 5.76 -0.23 -17.67
C PHE A 62 6.69 0.80 -17.01
N ALA A 63 7.90 0.40 -16.63
CA ALA A 63 8.91 1.27 -16.05
C ALA A 63 10.32 0.71 -16.30
N SER A 64 11.27 1.57 -16.63
CA SER A 64 12.70 1.26 -16.57
C SER A 64 13.21 1.28 -15.12
N LYS A 65 14.40 0.73 -14.89
CA LYS A 65 15.10 0.87 -13.61
C LYS A 65 15.24 2.33 -13.20
N GLU A 66 15.61 3.22 -14.13
CA GLU A 66 15.76 4.65 -13.88
C GLU A 66 14.45 5.32 -13.47
N ASP A 67 13.32 4.93 -14.08
CA ASP A 67 11.99 5.43 -13.71
C ASP A 67 11.62 5.04 -12.28
N ILE A 68 11.90 3.80 -11.89
CA ILE A 68 11.68 3.32 -10.53
C ILE A 68 12.64 4.05 -9.58
N PHE A 69 13.93 4.07 -9.90
CA PHE A 69 14.98 4.62 -9.04
C PHE A 69 14.79 6.12 -8.75
N ALA A 70 14.37 6.90 -9.75
CA ALA A 70 14.04 8.32 -9.57
C ALA A 70 12.87 8.54 -8.60
N LYS A 71 11.92 7.61 -8.55
CA LYS A 71 10.74 7.68 -7.66
C LYS A 71 11.04 7.20 -6.24
N ILE A 72 12.13 6.45 -6.01
CA ILE A 72 12.57 6.02 -4.68
C ILE A 72 13.00 7.23 -3.85
N GLY A 73 12.36 7.42 -2.70
CA GLY A 73 12.74 8.44 -1.73
C GLY A 73 14.08 8.12 -1.06
N ASN A 74 14.72 9.14 -0.49
CA ASN A 74 15.98 8.96 0.22
C ASN A 74 15.76 8.43 1.65
N CYS A 75 16.79 7.82 2.21
CA CYS A 75 16.82 7.30 3.58
C CYS A 75 16.60 8.43 4.60
N SER A 76 15.91 8.12 5.70
CA SER A 76 15.66 9.09 6.77
C SER A 76 16.91 9.48 7.56
N LEU A 77 17.96 8.64 7.54
CA LEU A 77 19.21 8.87 8.27
C LEU A 77 20.37 9.24 7.33
N GLU A 78 20.43 8.62 6.15
CA GLU A 78 21.49 8.82 5.14
C GLU A 78 20.90 9.54 3.91
N LYS A 79 20.86 10.87 3.91
CA LYS A 79 20.11 11.68 2.93
C LYS A 79 20.53 11.46 1.46
N ASN A 80 21.75 11.02 1.22
CA ASN A 80 22.29 10.75 -0.12
C ASN A 80 22.02 9.31 -0.59
N GLU A 81 21.49 8.46 0.27
CA GLU A 81 21.25 7.04 -0.02
C GLU A 81 19.77 6.78 -0.30
N LYS A 82 19.50 5.91 -1.27
CA LYS A 82 18.13 5.45 -1.55
C LYS A 82 17.63 4.47 -0.50
N ARG A 83 16.31 4.48 -0.28
CA ARG A 83 15.63 3.52 0.62
C ARG A 83 15.84 2.08 0.12
N ALA A 84 16.12 1.18 1.06
CA ALA A 84 16.23 -0.24 0.82
C ALA A 84 14.87 -0.84 0.47
N PRO A 85 14.79 -1.76 -0.50
CA PRO A 85 13.61 -2.59 -0.72
C PRO A 85 13.19 -3.36 0.54
N LYS A 86 11.88 -3.57 0.73
CA LYS A 86 11.39 -4.35 1.88
C LYS A 86 11.71 -5.84 1.76
N ALA A 87 11.93 -6.31 0.54
CA ALA A 87 12.26 -7.70 0.24
C ALA A 87 13.70 -8.08 0.61
N THR A 88 14.55 -7.14 1.05
CA THR A 88 15.91 -7.47 1.48
C THR A 88 15.94 -8.17 2.83
N TYR A 89 16.98 -8.98 3.05
CA TYR A 89 17.22 -9.67 4.32
C TYR A 89 17.50 -8.68 5.44
N SER A 90 18.38 -7.69 5.20
CA SER A 90 18.74 -6.66 6.19
C SER A 90 17.52 -5.89 6.71
N PHE A 91 16.58 -5.54 5.83
CA PHE A 91 15.36 -4.87 6.27
C PHE A 91 14.40 -5.82 6.99
N SER A 92 14.30 -7.07 6.55
CA SER A 92 13.51 -8.09 7.24
C SER A 92 14.03 -8.36 8.65
N LYS A 93 15.35 -8.48 8.80
CA LYS A 93 16.05 -8.61 10.10
C LYS A 93 15.79 -7.41 11.00
N PHE A 94 15.91 -6.20 10.46
CA PHE A 94 15.59 -4.95 11.17
C PHE A 94 14.16 -4.95 11.72
N ARG A 95 13.16 -5.29 10.90
CA ARG A 95 11.76 -5.34 11.35
C ARG A 95 11.56 -6.35 12.48
N ALA A 96 12.18 -7.52 12.37
CA ALA A 96 12.09 -8.55 13.39
C ALA A 96 12.73 -8.09 14.70
N LEU A 97 13.95 -7.53 14.65
CA LEU A 97 14.65 -6.98 15.82
C LEU A 97 13.90 -5.80 16.46
N ASP A 98 13.37 -4.86 15.67
CA ASP A 98 12.62 -3.72 16.20
C ASP A 98 11.41 -4.18 17.00
N LYS A 99 10.71 -5.21 16.49
CA LYS A 99 9.55 -5.76 17.17
C LYS A 99 9.94 -6.62 18.38
N LEU A 100 10.96 -7.47 18.26
CA LEU A 100 11.43 -8.32 19.35
C LEU A 100 11.99 -7.51 20.52
N ASN A 101 12.79 -6.47 20.25
CA ASN A 101 13.40 -5.67 21.31
C ASN A 101 12.36 -4.87 22.10
N ARG A 102 11.20 -4.54 21.50
CA ARG A 102 10.07 -3.87 22.17
C ARG A 102 9.11 -4.83 22.86
N LEU A 103 9.19 -6.13 22.56
CA LEU A 103 8.32 -7.12 23.15
C LEU A 103 8.65 -7.29 24.63
N HIS A 104 7.61 -7.24 25.47
CA HIS A 104 7.73 -7.55 26.89
C HIS A 104 6.76 -8.67 27.24
N ILE A 105 7.22 -9.57 28.11
CA ILE A 105 6.40 -10.58 28.76
C ILE A 105 5.96 -10.02 30.12
N ILE A 106 4.69 -10.20 30.45
CA ILE A 106 4.07 -9.74 31.68
C ILE A 106 3.68 -10.98 32.49
N ASN A 107 4.24 -11.13 33.68
CA ASN A 107 3.86 -12.18 34.64
C ASN A 107 3.28 -11.47 35.86
N ASP A 108 1.95 -11.41 35.92
CA ASP A 108 1.13 -10.53 36.77
C ASP A 108 1.43 -9.02 36.64
N SER A 109 0.46 -8.21 37.09
CA SER A 109 0.27 -6.78 36.75
C SER A 109 1.45 -5.82 37.02
N VAL A 110 2.59 -6.29 37.51
CA VAL A 110 3.70 -5.47 38.00
C VAL A 110 5.02 -5.69 37.23
N ASN A 111 5.31 -6.89 36.72
CA ASN A 111 6.63 -7.19 36.15
C ASN A 111 6.60 -7.29 34.62
N LYS A 112 7.27 -6.35 33.95
CA LYS A 112 7.53 -6.38 32.50
C LYS A 112 8.96 -6.86 32.24
N GLN A 113 9.12 -8.09 31.78
CA GLN A 113 10.41 -8.67 31.46
C GLN A 113 10.69 -8.59 29.96
N LYS A 114 11.94 -8.24 29.62
CA LYS A 114 12.46 -8.30 28.25
C LYS A 114 12.98 -9.70 27.93
N LEU A 115 12.98 -10.05 26.65
CA LEU A 115 13.62 -11.27 26.18
C LEU A 115 15.14 -11.22 26.37
N SER A 116 15.72 -12.34 26.79
CA SER A 116 17.16 -12.55 26.86
C SER A 116 17.78 -12.58 25.46
N PHE A 117 19.11 -12.57 25.37
CA PHE A 117 19.81 -12.71 24.08
C PHE A 117 19.51 -14.06 23.40
N GLU A 118 19.57 -15.15 24.18
CA GLU A 118 19.33 -16.51 23.68
C GLU A 118 17.89 -16.71 23.20
N GLU A 119 16.92 -16.17 23.94
CA GLU A 119 15.51 -16.19 23.56
C GLU A 119 15.28 -15.43 22.25
N ARG A 120 15.91 -14.26 22.07
CA ARG A 120 15.81 -13.48 20.84
C ARG A 120 16.39 -14.23 19.64
N GLU A 121 17.53 -14.89 19.80
CA GLU A 121 18.14 -15.70 18.75
C GLU A 121 17.26 -16.89 18.35
N LEU A 122 16.68 -17.59 19.34
CA LEU A 122 15.78 -18.72 19.10
C LEU A 122 14.52 -18.27 18.35
N VAL A 123 13.90 -17.17 18.78
CA VAL A 123 12.73 -16.60 18.12
C VAL A 123 13.07 -16.09 16.73
N MET A 124 14.25 -15.49 16.52
CA MET A 124 14.71 -15.02 15.22
C MET A 124 14.79 -16.17 14.21
N LYS A 125 15.43 -17.29 14.59
CA LYS A 125 15.48 -18.51 13.76
C LYS A 125 14.07 -19.00 13.41
N LYS A 126 13.15 -19.00 14.38
CA LYS A 126 11.77 -19.40 14.15
C LYS A 126 11.05 -18.47 13.17
N ILE A 127 11.20 -17.16 13.33
CA ILE A 127 10.55 -16.16 12.48
C ILE A 127 11.00 -16.32 11.02
N PHE A 128 12.30 -16.49 10.76
CA PHE A 128 12.81 -16.65 9.40
C PHE A 128 12.45 -18.00 8.76
N SER A 129 12.09 -19.01 9.56
CA SER A 129 11.63 -20.32 9.05
C SER A 129 10.20 -20.32 8.51
N LYS A 130 9.40 -19.29 8.82
CA LYS A 130 7.97 -19.21 8.46
C LYS A 130 7.66 -17.98 7.63
N GLN A 131 6.64 -18.09 6.78
CA GLN A 131 6.08 -16.94 6.06
C GLN A 131 5.42 -15.93 7.02
N LYS A 132 4.72 -16.44 8.03
CA LYS A 132 4.05 -15.69 9.10
C LYS A 132 4.32 -16.38 10.43
N ALA A 133 4.84 -15.64 11.39
CA ALA A 133 4.98 -16.09 12.77
C ALA A 133 3.89 -15.42 13.61
N THR A 134 3.15 -16.20 14.38
CA THR A 134 2.13 -15.69 15.32
C THR A 134 2.70 -15.52 16.73
N TYR A 135 1.99 -14.82 17.62
CA TYR A 135 2.38 -14.78 19.04
C TYR A 135 2.34 -16.18 19.66
N HIS A 136 1.39 -17.02 19.24
CA HIS A 136 1.32 -18.43 19.65
C HIS A 136 2.57 -19.23 19.27
N ASP A 137 3.14 -18.98 18.08
CA ASP A 137 4.40 -19.60 17.67
C ASP A 137 5.58 -19.16 18.56
N ILE A 138 5.60 -17.88 18.95
CA ILE A 138 6.63 -17.32 19.81
C ILE A 138 6.52 -17.90 21.22
N ARG A 139 5.30 -17.96 21.79
CA ARG A 139 5.04 -18.63 23.07
C ARG A 139 5.59 -20.05 23.08
N LYS A 140 5.26 -20.85 22.08
CA LYS A 140 5.74 -22.24 21.97
C LYS A 140 7.27 -22.33 21.87
N THR A 141 7.88 -21.35 21.22
CA THR A 141 9.33 -21.28 21.05
C THR A 141 10.03 -20.94 22.36
N LEU A 142 9.44 -20.02 23.14
CA LEU A 142 9.95 -19.56 24.43
C LEU A 142 9.52 -20.46 25.61
N LYS A 143 8.56 -21.37 25.40
CA LYS A 143 7.98 -22.25 26.42
C LYS A 143 7.35 -21.48 27.60
N LEU A 144 6.63 -20.39 27.29
CA LEU A 144 5.98 -19.54 28.30
C LEU A 144 4.80 -20.24 28.98
N SER A 145 4.61 -19.98 30.28
CA SER A 145 3.46 -20.46 31.06
C SER A 145 2.19 -19.66 30.76
N ASP A 146 1.01 -20.20 31.09
CA ASP A 146 -0.28 -19.56 30.77
C ASP A 146 -0.50 -18.21 31.47
N ASP A 147 0.22 -17.97 32.58
CA ASP A 147 0.18 -16.71 33.34
C ASP A 147 1.02 -15.60 32.69
N GLU A 148 1.99 -15.98 31.84
CA GLU A 148 2.87 -15.04 31.14
C GLU A 148 2.20 -14.50 29.88
N LYS A 149 1.91 -13.21 29.78
CA LYS A 149 1.20 -12.60 28.65
C LYS A 149 2.08 -11.63 27.86
N PHE A 150 1.83 -11.49 26.57
CA PHE A 150 2.53 -10.51 25.74
C PHE A 150 1.94 -9.11 25.90
N SER A 151 2.78 -8.11 26.15
CA SER A 151 2.35 -6.73 26.42
C SER A 151 1.62 -6.03 25.26
N GLU A 152 1.84 -6.47 24.03
CA GLU A 152 1.25 -5.90 22.81
C GLU A 152 -0.05 -6.61 22.38
N VAL A 153 -0.46 -7.66 23.09
CA VAL A 153 -1.63 -8.47 22.74
C VAL A 153 -2.79 -8.12 23.64
N TYR A 154 -3.93 -7.78 23.03
CA TYR A 154 -5.19 -7.70 23.75
C TYR A 154 -5.72 -9.13 23.98
N TYR A 155 -5.87 -9.50 25.25
CA TYR A 155 -6.47 -10.77 25.65
C TYR A 155 -7.95 -10.57 25.95
N ASP A 156 -8.82 -11.13 25.10
CA ASP A 156 -10.24 -11.23 25.40
C ASP A 156 -10.47 -12.37 26.40
N GLU A 157 -11.09 -12.08 27.53
CA GLU A 157 -11.38 -13.05 28.59
C GLU A 157 -12.39 -14.12 28.13
N GLN A 158 -13.16 -13.84 27.08
CA GLN A 158 -14.13 -14.79 26.51
C GLN A 158 -13.49 -15.79 25.55
N GLU A 159 -12.21 -15.62 25.20
CA GLU A 159 -11.51 -16.41 24.19
C GLU A 159 -10.33 -17.16 24.79
N THR A 160 -10.00 -18.31 24.20
CA THR A 160 -8.83 -19.08 24.65
C THR A 160 -7.53 -18.33 24.40
N LEU A 161 -6.52 -18.53 25.25
CA LEU A 161 -5.20 -17.93 25.11
C LEU A 161 -4.59 -18.20 23.72
N ALA A 162 -4.71 -19.43 23.22
CA ALA A 162 -4.27 -19.80 21.88
C ALA A 162 -4.99 -19.02 20.76
N LYS A 163 -6.28 -18.67 20.94
CA LYS A 163 -7.03 -17.87 19.96
C LYS A 163 -6.63 -16.40 20.01
N ASN A 164 -6.49 -15.84 21.22
CA ASN A 164 -5.97 -14.49 21.44
C ASN A 164 -4.58 -14.30 20.79
N GLU A 165 -3.73 -15.33 20.86
CA GLU A 165 -2.36 -15.29 20.34
C GLU A 165 -2.20 -15.79 18.89
N LYS A 166 -3.29 -16.21 18.23
CA LYS A 166 -3.28 -16.59 16.80
C LYS A 166 -3.19 -15.38 15.86
N ILE A 167 -2.88 -14.20 16.41
CA ILE A 167 -2.61 -12.99 15.65
C ILE A 167 -1.16 -12.99 15.13
N ASP A 168 -0.95 -12.44 13.94
CA ASP A 168 0.37 -12.35 13.34
C ASP A 168 1.30 -11.43 14.16
N PHE A 169 2.41 -11.98 14.65
CA PHE A 169 3.51 -11.19 15.21
C PHE A 169 4.24 -10.48 14.09
N ILE A 170 4.74 -11.21 13.09
CA ILE A 170 5.42 -10.64 11.94
C ILE A 170 5.24 -11.53 10.71
N SER A 171 5.19 -10.91 9.54
CA SER A 171 5.25 -11.61 8.26
C SER A 171 6.59 -11.37 7.59
N MET A 172 7.24 -12.47 7.22
CA MET A 172 8.48 -12.53 6.46
C MET A 172 8.21 -12.97 5.02
N LYS A 173 7.03 -12.61 4.46
CA LYS A 173 6.51 -13.08 3.16
C LYS A 173 7.60 -13.05 2.08
N GLU A 174 8.22 -11.90 1.87
CA GLU A 174 9.15 -11.68 0.75
C GLU A 174 10.40 -12.57 0.87
N GLN A 175 11.02 -12.62 2.05
CA GLN A 175 12.20 -13.46 2.30
C GLN A 175 11.86 -14.94 2.31
N TYR A 176 10.67 -15.31 2.79
CA TYR A 176 10.19 -16.68 2.76
C TYR A 176 9.98 -17.15 1.32
N GLU A 177 9.37 -16.33 0.46
CA GLU A 177 9.15 -16.65 -0.95
C GLU A 177 10.46 -16.86 -1.71
N ILE A 178 11.44 -15.96 -1.53
CA ILE A 178 12.78 -16.13 -2.11
C ILE A 178 13.40 -17.46 -1.67
N ARG A 179 13.40 -17.74 -0.36
CA ARG A 179 13.98 -18.98 0.18
C ARG A 179 13.26 -20.24 -0.30
N GLN A 180 11.92 -20.22 -0.39
CA GLN A 180 11.16 -21.39 -0.84
C GLN A 180 11.36 -21.67 -2.32
N VAL A 181 11.40 -20.63 -3.16
CA VAL A 181 11.64 -20.79 -4.60
C VAL A 181 13.02 -21.38 -4.85
N ILE A 182 14.06 -20.88 -4.17
CA ILE A 182 15.42 -21.44 -4.25
C ILE A 182 15.42 -22.88 -3.73
N LYS A 183 14.83 -23.15 -2.56
CA LYS A 183 14.78 -24.50 -1.99
C LYS A 183 14.12 -25.51 -2.92
N LYS A 184 13.05 -25.10 -3.60
CA LYS A 184 12.23 -25.97 -4.45
C LYS A 184 12.89 -26.24 -5.81
N GLU A 185 13.42 -25.20 -6.44
CA GLU A 185 13.89 -25.27 -7.83
C GLU A 185 15.38 -25.58 -7.92
N VAL A 186 16.18 -25.14 -6.94
CA VAL A 186 17.65 -25.26 -6.95
C VAL A 186 18.14 -26.28 -5.90
N GLY A 187 17.49 -26.31 -4.73
CA GLY A 187 17.75 -27.29 -3.68
C GLY A 187 18.23 -26.68 -2.36
N LYS A 188 18.18 -27.49 -1.29
CA LYS A 188 18.49 -27.03 0.08
C LYS A 188 19.97 -26.74 0.29
N GLN A 189 20.86 -27.53 -0.30
CA GLN A 189 22.31 -27.37 -0.12
C GLN A 189 22.78 -25.99 -0.61
N GLN A 190 22.42 -25.64 -1.86
CA GLN A 190 22.77 -24.33 -2.42
C GLN A 190 22.09 -23.18 -1.68
N LEU A 191 20.87 -23.38 -1.14
CA LEU A 191 20.23 -22.39 -0.27
C LEU A 191 21.06 -22.10 1.00
N ASP A 192 21.62 -23.14 1.62
CA ASP A 192 22.38 -23.04 2.87
C ASP A 192 23.77 -22.41 2.65
N GLU A 193 24.30 -22.42 1.42
CA GLU A 193 25.55 -21.74 1.02
C GLU A 193 25.38 -20.23 0.81
N LEU A 194 24.15 -19.75 0.59
CA LEU A 194 23.87 -18.33 0.35
C LEU A 194 23.98 -17.48 1.62
N SER A 195 24.68 -16.37 1.49
CA SER A 195 24.91 -15.41 2.57
C SER A 195 23.81 -14.34 2.67
N PRO A 196 23.72 -13.60 3.79
CA PRO A 196 22.81 -12.47 3.94
C PRO A 196 22.86 -11.43 2.79
N ILE A 197 24.05 -11.15 2.25
CA ILE A 197 24.22 -10.16 1.17
C ILE A 197 23.65 -10.67 -0.16
N ASP A 198 23.62 -12.00 -0.38
CA ASP A 198 22.97 -12.58 -1.56
C ASP A 198 21.45 -12.34 -1.51
N PHE A 199 20.83 -12.56 -0.36
CA PHE A 199 19.40 -12.27 -0.18
C PHE A 199 19.05 -10.78 -0.29
N ASP A 200 19.95 -9.89 0.13
CA ASP A 200 19.81 -8.45 -0.13
C ASP A 200 19.92 -8.13 -1.62
N THR A 201 20.83 -8.82 -2.33
CA THR A 201 21.01 -8.71 -3.78
C THR A 201 19.75 -9.13 -4.53
N PHE A 202 19.17 -10.29 -4.19
CA PHE A 202 17.93 -10.78 -4.79
C PHE A 202 16.75 -9.87 -4.48
N GLY A 203 16.58 -9.46 -3.21
CA GLY A 203 15.54 -8.54 -2.81
C GLY A 203 15.64 -7.19 -3.53
N TYR A 204 16.87 -6.73 -3.81
CA TYR A 204 17.11 -5.53 -4.62
C TYR A 204 16.75 -5.73 -6.08
N ALA A 205 17.24 -6.80 -6.71
CA ALA A 205 16.99 -7.13 -8.10
C ALA A 205 15.48 -7.18 -8.41
N LEU A 206 14.76 -8.00 -7.63
CA LEU A 206 13.33 -8.27 -7.81
C LEU A 206 12.42 -7.07 -7.46
N THR A 207 12.96 -6.05 -6.79
CA THR A 207 12.19 -4.84 -6.44
C THR A 207 12.47 -3.68 -7.39
N VAL A 208 13.74 -3.41 -7.70
CA VAL A 208 14.17 -2.23 -8.45
C VAL A 208 14.04 -2.44 -9.94
N PHE A 209 14.31 -3.66 -10.42
CA PHE A 209 14.18 -4.02 -11.82
C PHE A 209 12.81 -4.67 -12.06
N LYS A 210 12.28 -4.47 -13.27
CA LYS A 210 10.92 -4.89 -13.68
C LYS A 210 10.90 -5.60 -15.03
N ASN A 211 12.06 -5.71 -15.67
CA ASN A 211 12.29 -6.48 -16.88
C ASN A 211 13.16 -7.69 -16.51
N ASP A 212 12.80 -8.87 -17.02
CA ASP A 212 13.49 -10.12 -16.74
C ASP A 212 14.93 -10.09 -17.26
N GLU A 213 15.16 -9.45 -18.41
CA GLU A 213 16.50 -9.24 -18.98
C GLU A 213 17.38 -8.41 -18.04
N ASP A 214 16.89 -7.25 -17.58
CA ASP A 214 17.63 -6.39 -16.66
C ASP A 214 17.92 -7.10 -15.31
N ILE A 215 16.97 -7.90 -14.81
CA ILE A 215 17.15 -8.69 -13.58
C ILE A 215 18.25 -9.73 -13.80
N ARG A 216 18.20 -10.47 -14.91
CA ARG A 216 19.21 -11.47 -15.28
C ARG A 216 20.59 -10.81 -15.39
N ASP A 217 20.71 -9.74 -16.13
CA ASP A 217 21.99 -9.03 -16.32
C ASP A 217 22.55 -8.52 -14.98
N TYR A 218 21.67 -8.01 -14.10
CA TYR A 218 22.09 -7.56 -12.77
C TYR A 218 22.59 -8.73 -11.91
N LEU A 219 21.89 -9.86 -11.90
CA LEU A 219 22.29 -11.05 -11.15
C LEU A 219 23.54 -11.74 -11.75
N LYS A 220 23.74 -11.66 -13.07
CA LYS A 220 24.99 -12.08 -13.72
C LYS A 220 26.15 -11.09 -13.54
N ASN A 221 25.92 -9.97 -12.86
CA ASN A 221 26.91 -8.90 -12.65
C ASN A 221 27.38 -8.27 -13.98
N GLU A 222 26.50 -8.25 -14.98
CA GLU A 222 26.74 -7.81 -16.36
C GLU A 222 25.90 -6.57 -16.73
N PHE A 223 25.04 -6.10 -15.83
CA PHE A 223 24.14 -4.97 -16.08
C PHE A 223 24.89 -3.68 -16.44
N ILE A 224 24.50 -3.09 -17.56
CA ILE A 224 24.99 -1.79 -18.05
C ILE A 224 23.89 -0.75 -17.85
N THR A 225 24.23 0.32 -17.11
CA THR A 225 23.31 1.44 -16.89
C THR A 225 22.99 2.17 -18.21
N SER A 226 21.88 2.91 -18.23
CA SER A 226 21.53 3.83 -19.33
C SER A 226 22.66 4.79 -19.74
N LYS A 227 23.58 5.11 -18.82
CA LYS A 227 24.79 5.92 -19.06
C LYS A 227 25.99 5.13 -19.59
N LYS A 228 25.78 3.89 -20.07
CA LYS A 228 26.81 2.96 -20.56
C LYS A 228 27.92 2.66 -19.55
N ARG A 229 27.59 2.62 -18.26
CA ARG A 229 28.53 2.25 -17.18
C ARG A 229 28.15 0.90 -16.58
N PRO A 230 29.11 -0.01 -16.35
CA PRO A 230 28.83 -1.26 -15.67
C PRO A 230 28.40 -0.98 -14.24
N MET A 231 27.39 -1.72 -13.76
CA MET A 231 26.97 -1.69 -12.37
C MET A 231 27.09 -3.08 -11.78
N LYS A 232 27.90 -3.17 -10.73
CA LYS A 232 27.99 -4.40 -9.94
C LYS A 232 26.74 -4.59 -9.10
N ASN A 233 26.33 -5.84 -8.91
CA ASN A 233 25.31 -6.17 -7.93
C ASN A 233 25.85 -6.05 -6.49
N LEU A 234 24.95 -6.07 -5.50
CA LEU A 234 25.30 -5.75 -4.10
C LEU A 234 26.31 -6.73 -3.50
N ALA A 235 26.21 -8.02 -3.82
CA ALA A 235 27.17 -9.04 -3.42
C ALA A 235 28.47 -9.02 -4.26
N ASN A 236 28.49 -8.30 -5.38
CA ASN A 236 29.54 -8.35 -6.40
C ASN A 236 29.88 -9.80 -6.80
N ASN A 237 28.84 -10.60 -7.04
CA ASN A 237 28.96 -12.03 -7.37
C ASN A 237 28.23 -12.36 -8.68
N ARG A 238 28.55 -13.49 -9.32
CA ARG A 238 27.82 -14.02 -10.47
C ARG A 238 26.98 -15.23 -10.03
N TYR A 239 25.69 -15.19 -10.31
CA TYR A 239 24.76 -16.28 -9.98
C TYR A 239 24.45 -17.15 -11.19
N ASP A 240 24.20 -18.44 -10.95
CA ASP A 240 23.89 -19.43 -11.99
C ASP A 240 22.54 -19.17 -12.67
N ASP A 241 22.41 -19.56 -13.94
CA ASP A 241 21.18 -19.38 -14.71
C ASP A 241 19.96 -20.08 -14.10
N GLU A 242 20.16 -21.27 -13.51
CA GLU A 242 19.10 -22.01 -12.82
C GLU A 242 18.52 -21.22 -11.63
N LEU A 243 19.40 -20.61 -10.82
CA LEU A 243 19.00 -19.75 -9.71
C LEU A 243 18.28 -18.49 -10.19
N ILE A 244 18.77 -17.87 -11.27
CA ILE A 244 18.14 -16.68 -11.85
C ILE A 244 16.74 -17.00 -12.36
N GLU A 245 16.56 -18.08 -13.12
CA GLU A 245 15.25 -18.51 -13.64
C GLU A 245 14.25 -18.85 -12.52
N ALA A 246 14.74 -19.42 -11.42
CA ALA A 246 13.90 -19.60 -10.24
C ALA A 246 13.43 -18.24 -9.70
N LEU A 247 14.33 -17.27 -9.52
CA LEU A 247 14.03 -15.95 -8.96
C LEU A 247 13.12 -15.09 -9.85
N LEU A 248 13.20 -15.21 -11.18
CA LEU A 248 12.36 -14.45 -12.13
C LEU A 248 10.86 -14.72 -11.96
N LYS A 249 10.48 -15.81 -11.29
CA LYS A 249 9.09 -16.12 -10.91
C LYS A 249 8.52 -15.17 -9.84
N LEU A 250 9.36 -14.33 -9.23
CA LEU A 250 9.00 -13.42 -8.14
C LEU A 250 9.11 -11.96 -8.57
N SER A 251 8.26 -11.09 -8.00
CA SER A 251 8.39 -9.64 -8.17
C SER A 251 7.93 -8.90 -6.93
N PHE A 252 8.66 -7.87 -6.54
CA PHE A 252 8.37 -7.05 -5.36
C PHE A 252 8.30 -5.55 -5.71
N SER A 253 7.69 -4.74 -4.85
CA SER A 253 7.44 -3.31 -5.16
C SER A 253 7.60 -2.33 -3.99
N LYS A 254 7.79 -2.83 -2.77
CA LYS A 254 7.75 -2.01 -1.56
C LYS A 254 9.16 -1.61 -1.12
N PHE A 255 9.31 -0.36 -0.68
CA PHE A 255 10.53 0.18 -0.09
C PHE A 255 10.35 0.51 1.39
N SER A 256 11.44 0.48 2.14
CA SER A 256 11.51 0.88 3.54
C SER A 256 11.68 2.40 3.71
N HIS A 257 11.95 2.87 4.93
CA HIS A 257 12.33 4.26 5.20
C HIS A 257 13.85 4.44 5.40
N LEU A 258 14.61 3.35 5.45
CA LEU A 258 16.07 3.32 5.68
C LEU A 258 16.81 2.81 4.45
N SER A 259 18.07 3.17 4.25
CA SER A 259 18.94 2.59 3.22
C SER A 259 19.61 1.31 3.74
N LEU A 260 20.16 0.49 2.83
CA LEU A 260 20.96 -0.69 3.23
C LEU A 260 22.18 -0.28 4.05
N LYS A 261 22.84 0.82 3.68
CA LYS A 261 23.95 1.42 4.43
C LYS A 261 23.55 1.84 5.85
N ALA A 262 22.36 2.43 6.02
CA ALA A 262 21.88 2.77 7.36
C ALA A 262 21.56 1.52 8.19
N LEU A 263 20.95 0.51 7.57
CA LEU A 263 20.65 -0.77 8.21
C LEU A 263 21.92 -1.47 8.68
N ASP A 264 22.95 -1.52 7.84
CA ASP A 264 24.26 -2.12 8.14
C ASP A 264 24.89 -1.53 9.42
N LYS A 265 24.83 -0.21 9.60
CA LYS A 265 25.34 0.44 10.82
C LYS A 265 24.48 0.21 12.07
N ILE A 266 23.17 0.01 11.92
CA ILE A 266 22.21 -0.03 13.04
C ILE A 266 21.97 -1.46 13.56
N LEU A 267 21.95 -2.44 12.66
CA LEU A 267 21.65 -3.84 12.98
C LEU A 267 22.54 -4.41 14.10
N PRO A 268 23.88 -4.18 14.14
CA PRO A 268 24.73 -4.72 15.20
C PRO A 268 24.29 -4.31 16.61
N PHE A 269 23.81 -3.07 16.77
CA PHE A 269 23.31 -2.57 18.06
C PHE A 269 21.93 -3.13 18.40
N MET A 270 21.07 -3.33 17.41
CA MET A 270 19.76 -3.93 17.62
C MET A 270 19.87 -5.43 17.97
N GLU A 271 20.85 -6.13 17.44
CA GLU A 271 21.17 -7.52 17.80
C GLU A 271 21.58 -7.64 19.27
N GLN A 272 22.25 -6.62 19.81
CA GLN A 272 22.55 -6.53 21.25
C GLN A 272 21.30 -6.31 22.12
N GLY A 273 20.14 -6.00 21.53
CA GLY A 273 18.87 -5.80 22.25
C GLY A 273 18.54 -4.34 22.51
N LYS A 274 19.32 -3.42 21.95
CA LYS A 274 19.08 -1.99 22.07
C LYS A 274 17.83 -1.60 21.28
N TYR A 275 17.10 -0.61 21.79
CA TYR A 275 15.97 -0.05 21.06
C TYR A 275 16.44 0.69 19.81
N TYR A 276 15.56 0.83 18.82
CA TYR A 276 15.87 1.54 17.58
C TYR A 276 16.48 2.93 17.83
N THR A 277 15.94 3.72 18.77
CA THR A 277 16.46 5.05 19.11
C THR A 277 17.88 5.01 19.66
N GLU A 278 18.20 4.03 20.50
CA GLU A 278 19.54 3.83 21.06
C GLU A 278 20.51 3.31 20.00
N ALA A 279 20.05 2.42 19.12
CA ALA A 279 20.84 1.85 18.04
C ALA A 279 21.26 2.92 17.02
N ILE A 280 20.35 3.86 16.69
CA ILE A 280 20.64 5.01 15.84
C ILE A 280 21.73 5.91 16.47
N THR A 281 21.56 6.27 17.75
CA THR A 281 22.54 7.10 18.46
C THR A 281 23.91 6.44 18.52
N ASN A 282 23.96 5.14 18.83
CA ASN A 282 25.21 4.38 18.88
C ASN A 282 25.86 4.19 17.50
N ALA A 283 25.06 4.19 16.44
CA ALA A 283 25.54 4.19 15.05
C ALA A 283 26.05 5.58 14.59
N GLY A 284 26.10 6.57 15.49
CA GLY A 284 26.62 7.91 15.22
C GLY A 284 25.61 8.85 14.55
N TYR A 285 24.33 8.48 14.47
CA TYR A 285 23.31 9.34 13.91
C TYR A 285 22.69 10.22 15.00
N ASN A 286 22.57 11.51 14.74
CA ASN A 286 21.94 12.44 15.65
C ASN A 286 20.47 12.68 15.28
N LEU A 287 19.54 12.09 16.03
CA LEU A 287 18.09 12.31 15.85
C LEU A 287 17.67 13.77 16.10
N GLN A 288 18.51 14.55 16.79
CA GLN A 288 18.26 15.94 17.15
C GLN A 288 19.04 16.94 16.31
N GLU A 289 19.73 16.52 15.24
CA GLU A 289 20.23 17.46 14.24
C GLU A 289 19.02 18.13 13.55
N LYS A 290 18.53 19.20 14.18
CA LYS A 290 17.79 20.25 13.49
C LYS A 290 18.68 20.64 12.32
N ARG A 291 18.08 20.78 11.12
CA ARG A 291 18.82 21.34 9.99
C ARG A 291 19.41 22.65 10.50
N ASP A 292 20.73 22.78 10.52
CA ASP A 292 21.40 24.02 10.91
C ASP A 292 21.28 25.01 9.74
N LEU A 293 20.02 25.24 9.33
CA LEU A 293 19.67 26.23 8.34
C LEU A 293 19.75 27.57 9.06
N PRO A 294 20.54 28.54 8.55
CA PRO A 294 20.58 29.85 9.15
C PRO A 294 19.16 30.42 9.13
N LYS A 295 18.62 30.72 10.32
CA LYS A 295 17.29 31.31 10.43
C LYS A 295 17.27 32.63 9.69
N GLN A 296 16.32 32.79 8.79
CA GLN A 296 16.19 33.97 7.94
C GLN A 296 15.08 34.87 8.47
N ARG A 297 15.24 36.19 8.27
CA ARG A 297 14.18 37.16 8.60
C ARG A 297 12.87 36.86 7.83
N LEU A 298 12.98 36.44 6.56
CA LEU A 298 11.83 36.05 5.74
C LEU A 298 11.80 34.53 5.60
N LEU A 299 10.60 33.97 5.53
CA LEU A 299 10.42 32.53 5.32
C LEU A 299 10.95 32.15 3.92
N PRO A 300 11.92 31.22 3.83
CA PRO A 300 12.52 30.82 2.56
C PRO A 300 11.51 30.09 1.66
N VAL A 301 11.91 29.89 0.40
CA VAL A 301 11.10 29.17 -0.58
C VAL A 301 10.98 27.71 -0.15
N ILE A 302 9.75 27.21 -0.13
CA ILE A 302 9.45 25.84 0.28
C ILE A 302 10.00 24.88 -0.78
N PRO A 303 10.79 23.85 -0.40
CA PRO A 303 11.36 22.91 -1.34
C PRO A 303 10.28 22.10 -2.07
N GLU A 304 10.31 22.10 -3.41
CA GLU A 304 9.34 21.39 -4.26
C GLU A 304 9.50 19.86 -4.18
N ASP A 305 10.72 19.38 -3.92
CA ASP A 305 11.05 17.96 -3.81
C ASP A 305 10.43 17.29 -2.58
N GLU A 306 10.15 18.05 -1.52
CA GLU A 306 9.49 17.56 -0.31
C GLU A 306 7.96 17.47 -0.46
N ILE A 307 7.36 18.18 -1.42
CA ILE A 307 5.91 18.34 -1.55
C ILE A 307 5.43 18.07 -2.97
N ARG A 308 4.96 16.84 -3.20
CA ARG A 308 4.45 16.41 -4.51
C ARG A 308 3.02 16.85 -4.83
N ASN A 309 2.21 17.23 -3.83
CA ASN A 309 0.83 17.63 -4.06
C ASN A 309 0.77 19.13 -4.48
N PRO A 310 0.34 19.47 -5.71
CA PRO A 310 0.36 20.84 -6.20
C PRO A 310 -0.62 21.77 -5.47
N VAL A 311 -1.76 21.26 -4.99
CA VAL A 311 -2.75 22.03 -4.22
C VAL A 311 -2.14 22.49 -2.90
N VAL A 312 -1.44 21.57 -2.26
CA VAL A 312 -0.71 21.79 -1.00
C VAL A 312 0.41 22.80 -1.21
N MET A 313 1.22 22.61 -2.25
CA MET A 313 2.34 23.49 -2.54
C MET A 313 1.86 24.92 -2.80
N ARG A 314 0.73 25.08 -3.50
CA ARG A 314 0.07 26.38 -3.68
C ARG A 314 -0.35 27.00 -2.35
N ALA A 315 -1.05 26.26 -1.49
CA ALA A 315 -1.50 26.76 -0.19
C ALA A 315 -0.32 27.24 0.67
N LEU A 316 0.73 26.42 0.77
CA LEU A 316 1.95 26.74 1.49
C LEU A 316 2.69 27.95 0.93
N THR A 317 2.75 28.07 -0.40
CA THR A 317 3.34 29.23 -1.08
C THR A 317 2.55 30.50 -0.79
N GLN A 318 1.22 30.44 -0.75
CA GLN A 318 0.38 31.59 -0.36
C GLN A 318 0.59 31.95 1.11
N THR A 319 0.62 30.97 2.02
CA THR A 319 0.94 31.21 3.43
C THR A 319 2.30 31.90 3.59
N ARG A 320 3.32 31.45 2.86
CA ARG A 320 4.64 32.10 2.82
C ARG A 320 4.54 33.56 2.36
N LYS A 321 3.81 33.83 1.27
CA LYS A 321 3.63 35.20 0.73
C LYS A 321 2.98 36.11 1.75
N VAL A 322 1.90 35.65 2.39
CA VAL A 322 1.18 36.40 3.43
C VAL A 322 2.09 36.68 4.63
N LEU A 323 2.75 35.63 5.15
CA LEU A 323 3.66 35.76 6.30
C LEU A 323 4.82 36.71 6.01
N ASN A 324 5.48 36.56 4.85
CA ASN A 324 6.57 37.45 4.46
C ASN A 324 6.09 38.90 4.25
N SER A 325 4.87 39.11 3.77
CA SER A 325 4.29 40.45 3.64
C SER A 325 4.02 41.08 5.01
N MET A 326 3.50 40.30 5.96
CA MET A 326 3.32 40.74 7.36
C MET A 326 4.67 41.09 8.00
N ILE A 327 5.71 40.26 7.81
CA ILE A 327 7.05 40.52 8.38
C ILE A 327 7.70 41.77 7.78
N LYS A 328 7.52 41.99 6.46
CA LYS A 328 8.01 43.20 5.80
C LYS A 328 7.35 44.46 6.37
N LYS A 329 6.06 44.40 6.69
CA LYS A 329 5.29 45.55 7.18
C LYS A 329 5.43 45.80 8.69
N TYR A 330 5.50 44.74 9.49
CA TYR A 330 5.37 44.82 10.95
C TYR A 330 6.60 44.31 11.72
N GLY A 331 7.64 43.80 11.05
CA GLY A 331 8.81 43.21 11.70
C GLY A 331 8.66 41.72 11.99
N SER A 332 9.70 41.11 12.58
CA SER A 332 9.69 39.67 12.87
C SER A 332 8.71 39.35 14.02
N PRO A 333 7.95 38.26 13.94
CA PRO A 333 7.03 37.89 15.00
C PRO A 333 7.78 37.38 16.23
N HIS A 334 7.20 37.58 17.41
CA HIS A 334 7.65 36.90 18.63
C HIS A 334 7.16 35.44 18.65
N HIS A 335 5.88 35.24 18.32
CA HIS A 335 5.22 33.95 18.28
C HIS A 335 4.27 33.85 17.08
N LEU A 336 4.08 32.63 16.59
CA LEU A 336 3.13 32.33 15.52
C LEU A 336 2.18 31.22 15.97
N TYR A 337 0.88 31.48 15.90
CA TYR A 337 -0.17 30.50 16.18
C TYR A 337 -0.75 30.04 14.85
N ILE A 338 -0.74 28.73 14.61
CA ILE A 338 -1.23 28.12 13.36
C ILE A 338 -2.33 27.14 13.73
N GLU A 339 -3.54 27.39 13.23
CA GLU A 339 -4.64 26.42 13.35
C GLU A 339 -4.35 25.19 12.48
N LEU A 340 -4.31 24.03 13.11
CA LEU A 340 -4.13 22.74 12.45
C LEU A 340 -5.42 21.94 12.50
N ALA A 341 -5.69 21.20 11.42
CA ALA A 341 -6.72 20.18 11.36
C ALA A 341 -6.33 18.92 12.16
N ARG A 342 -5.92 19.06 13.43
CA ARG A 342 -5.67 17.91 14.31
C ARG A 342 -6.99 17.44 14.91
N GLU A 343 -7.18 16.12 14.97
CA GLU A 343 -8.23 15.57 15.82
C GLU A 343 -7.84 15.76 17.30
N MET A 344 -8.83 15.96 18.17
CA MET A 344 -8.58 16.00 19.62
C MET A 344 -8.01 14.66 20.10
N GLY A 345 -7.23 14.70 21.18
CA GLY A 345 -6.77 13.49 21.85
C GLY A 345 -7.99 12.67 22.26
N ARG A 346 -8.17 11.51 21.64
CA ARG A 346 -9.30 10.61 21.91
C ARG A 346 -9.15 10.02 23.31
N ASN A 347 -10.26 9.85 24.03
CA ASN A 347 -10.26 9.27 25.37
C ASN A 347 -9.92 7.75 25.30
N HIS A 348 -9.68 7.11 26.45
CA HIS A 348 -9.30 5.68 26.49
C HIS A 348 -10.35 4.77 25.84
N LYS A 349 -11.65 5.03 26.08
CA LYS A 349 -12.75 4.27 25.50
C LYS A 349 -12.77 4.38 23.98
N ASP A 350 -12.69 5.60 23.45
CA ASP A 350 -12.65 5.86 22.01
C ASP A 350 -11.47 5.15 21.36
N ARG A 351 -10.27 5.17 21.99
CA ARG A 351 -9.09 4.44 21.50
C ARG A 351 -9.34 2.94 21.44
N ARG A 352 -9.94 2.38 22.49
CA ARG A 352 -10.28 0.95 22.57
C ARG A 352 -11.32 0.55 21.52
N ASP A 353 -12.34 1.37 21.28
CA ASP A 353 -13.38 1.10 20.29
C ASP A 353 -12.82 1.14 18.86
N ILE A 354 -11.89 2.06 18.58
CA ILE A 354 -11.15 2.11 17.31
C ILE A 354 -10.27 0.88 17.13
N GLU A 355 -9.53 0.47 18.16
CA GLU A 355 -8.67 -0.71 18.11
C GLU A 355 -9.48 -1.98 17.84
N LYS A 356 -10.63 -2.15 18.52
CA LYS A 356 -11.59 -3.21 18.24
C LYS A 356 -12.07 -3.17 16.79
N ALA A 357 -12.45 -2.00 16.28
CA ALA A 357 -12.88 -1.85 14.89
C ALA A 357 -11.76 -2.18 13.88
N PHE A 358 -10.50 -1.82 14.17
CA PHE A 358 -9.36 -2.18 13.32
C PHE A 358 -9.10 -3.68 13.32
N ASN A 359 -9.11 -4.31 14.49
CA ASN A 359 -8.92 -5.76 14.62
C ASN A 359 -10.02 -6.54 13.90
N HIS A 360 -11.28 -6.11 14.04
CA HIS A 360 -12.41 -6.69 13.31
C HIS A 360 -12.25 -6.53 11.77
N ASN A 361 -11.92 -5.34 11.29
CA ASN A 361 -11.67 -5.10 9.86
C ASN A 361 -10.49 -5.92 9.33
N ARG A 362 -9.44 -6.12 10.14
CA ARG A 362 -8.28 -6.94 9.79
C ARG A 362 -8.69 -8.41 9.65
N ALA A 363 -9.50 -8.93 10.56
CA ALA A 363 -10.01 -10.30 10.50
C ALA A 363 -10.82 -10.53 9.20
N ILE A 364 -11.76 -9.63 8.89
CA ILE A 364 -12.55 -9.69 7.64
C ILE A 364 -11.64 -9.67 6.40
N ASN A 365 -10.62 -8.80 6.39
CA ASN A 365 -9.71 -8.72 5.25
C ASN A 365 -8.86 -9.99 5.09
N GLU A 366 -8.45 -10.64 6.18
CA GLU A 366 -7.70 -11.91 6.11
C GLU A 366 -8.59 -13.08 5.70
N GLU A 367 -9.86 -13.10 6.12
CA GLU A 367 -10.86 -14.08 5.67
C GLU A 367 -11.11 -13.96 4.16
N ALA A 368 -11.39 -12.76 3.68
CA ALA A 368 -11.55 -12.49 2.24
C ALA A 368 -10.31 -12.92 1.43
N LYS A 369 -9.09 -12.71 1.95
CA LYS A 369 -7.86 -13.19 1.30
C LYS A 369 -7.81 -14.71 1.22
N LYS A 370 -8.17 -15.42 2.29
CA LYS A 370 -8.18 -16.90 2.30
C LYS A 370 -9.16 -17.45 1.28
N GLU A 371 -10.35 -16.89 1.20
CA GLU A 371 -11.35 -17.29 0.21
C GLU A 371 -10.85 -17.06 -1.22
N ILE A 372 -10.26 -15.89 -1.50
CA ILE A 372 -9.65 -15.62 -2.81
C ILE A 372 -8.54 -16.63 -3.13
N SER A 373 -7.67 -16.94 -2.16
CA SER A 373 -6.61 -17.94 -2.34
C SER A 373 -7.15 -19.33 -2.64
N ASN A 374 -8.27 -19.73 -2.02
CA ASN A 374 -8.91 -21.02 -2.27
C ASN A 374 -9.57 -21.08 -3.65
N LEU A 375 -10.19 -19.99 -4.09
CA LEU A 375 -10.86 -19.90 -5.39
C LEU A 375 -9.86 -19.84 -6.56
N MET A 376 -8.70 -19.22 -6.36
CA MET A 376 -7.65 -19.09 -7.38
C MET A 376 -6.30 -19.58 -6.85
N PRO A 377 -6.11 -20.91 -6.72
CA PRO A 377 -4.83 -21.47 -6.34
C PRO A 377 -3.77 -21.07 -7.37
N GLY A 378 -2.82 -20.23 -6.96
CA GLY A 378 -1.73 -19.73 -7.81
C GLY A 378 -1.70 -18.22 -8.04
N LYS A 379 -2.75 -17.46 -7.68
CA LYS A 379 -2.68 -15.98 -7.69
C LYS A 379 -1.82 -15.48 -6.52
N SER A 380 -0.56 -15.15 -6.80
CA SER A 380 0.44 -14.74 -5.80
C SER A 380 0.20 -13.33 -5.21
N ASP A 381 -0.45 -12.45 -5.98
CA ASP A 381 -0.70 -11.05 -5.61
C ASP A 381 -2.20 -10.74 -5.50
N ILE A 382 -2.77 -11.07 -4.34
CA ILE A 382 -4.11 -10.60 -3.95
C ILE A 382 -4.03 -9.10 -3.64
N THR A 383 -4.66 -8.29 -4.48
CA THR A 383 -4.65 -6.84 -4.36
C THR A 383 -5.73 -6.35 -3.38
N GLY A 384 -5.60 -5.09 -2.93
CA GLY A 384 -6.66 -4.45 -2.15
C GLY A 384 -7.98 -4.34 -2.92
N HIS A 385 -7.92 -4.29 -4.25
CA HIS A 385 -9.11 -4.28 -5.10
C HIS A 385 -9.80 -5.65 -5.15
N ASP A 386 -9.03 -6.74 -5.20
CA ASP A 386 -9.59 -8.11 -5.13
C ASP A 386 -10.31 -8.34 -3.79
N ILE A 387 -9.69 -7.93 -2.67
CA ILE A 387 -10.30 -8.00 -1.34
C ILE A 387 -11.59 -7.17 -1.28
N LEU A 388 -11.59 -5.99 -1.89
CA LEU A 388 -12.77 -5.14 -1.93
C LEU A 388 -13.90 -5.80 -2.74
N LYS A 389 -13.61 -6.40 -3.90
CA LYS A 389 -14.61 -7.14 -4.68
C LYS A 389 -15.23 -8.28 -3.87
N MET A 390 -14.41 -9.09 -3.20
CA MET A 390 -14.88 -10.20 -2.36
C MET A 390 -15.80 -9.71 -1.22
N LYS A 391 -15.36 -8.68 -0.49
CA LYS A 391 -16.16 -8.11 0.60
C LYS A 391 -17.50 -7.55 0.13
N LEU A 392 -17.51 -6.83 -1.01
CA LEU A 392 -18.74 -6.30 -1.59
C LEU A 392 -19.65 -7.42 -2.08
N TRP A 393 -19.09 -8.48 -2.67
CA TRP A 393 -19.84 -9.66 -3.11
C TRP A 393 -20.57 -10.33 -1.94
N GLN A 394 -19.86 -10.61 -0.85
CA GLN A 394 -20.44 -11.16 0.39
C GLN A 394 -21.50 -10.23 1.01
N GLU A 395 -21.17 -8.93 1.14
CA GLU A 395 -22.07 -7.91 1.70
C GLU A 395 -23.39 -7.80 0.90
N GLN A 396 -23.34 -8.07 -0.41
CA GLN A 396 -24.48 -7.99 -1.33
C GLN A 396 -25.23 -9.31 -1.53
N ARG A 397 -24.91 -10.35 -0.75
CA ARG A 397 -25.47 -11.71 -0.90
C ARG A 397 -25.27 -12.24 -2.33
N GLU A 398 -24.04 -12.10 -2.82
CA GLU A 398 -23.57 -12.77 -4.05
C GLU A 398 -24.26 -12.28 -5.34
N ARG A 399 -24.85 -11.10 -5.31
CA ARG A 399 -25.62 -10.54 -6.42
C ARG A 399 -25.08 -9.17 -6.85
N CYS A 400 -25.27 -8.88 -8.13
CA CYS A 400 -25.08 -7.54 -8.66
C CYS A 400 -26.03 -6.57 -7.98
N MET A 401 -25.49 -5.43 -7.49
CA MET A 401 -26.29 -4.44 -6.78
C MET A 401 -27.45 -3.89 -7.63
N TYR A 402 -27.26 -3.73 -8.94
CA TYR A 402 -28.25 -3.07 -9.81
C TYR A 402 -29.17 -4.04 -10.54
N SER A 403 -28.64 -5.14 -11.11
CA SER A 403 -29.45 -6.10 -11.85
C SER A 403 -30.03 -7.22 -10.99
N ARG A 404 -29.53 -7.40 -9.74
CA ARG A 404 -29.84 -8.53 -8.84
C ARG A 404 -29.45 -9.90 -9.40
N GLN A 405 -28.80 -9.95 -10.57
CA GLN A 405 -28.29 -11.19 -11.15
C GLN A 405 -27.21 -11.79 -10.24
N PRO A 406 -27.20 -13.13 -10.08
CA PRO A 406 -26.18 -13.81 -9.30
C PRO A 406 -24.81 -13.60 -9.96
N ILE A 407 -23.80 -13.32 -9.12
CA ILE A 407 -22.40 -13.24 -9.52
C ILE A 407 -21.74 -14.51 -9.00
N THR A 408 -21.30 -15.37 -9.91
CA THR A 408 -20.61 -16.60 -9.52
C THR A 408 -19.17 -16.31 -9.09
N THR A 409 -18.68 -17.06 -8.11
CA THR A 409 -17.37 -16.82 -7.47
C THR A 409 -16.20 -17.07 -8.41
N ASP A 410 -16.32 -18.02 -9.33
CA ASP A 410 -15.35 -18.38 -10.37
C ASP A 410 -15.05 -17.21 -11.32
N ARG A 411 -16.05 -16.37 -11.59
CA ARG A 411 -15.94 -15.21 -12.50
C ARG A 411 -15.69 -13.88 -11.78
N LEU A 412 -15.78 -13.84 -10.45
CA LEU A 412 -15.67 -12.60 -9.66
C LEU A 412 -14.39 -11.80 -9.94
N LEU A 413 -13.28 -12.50 -10.20
CA LEU A 413 -11.98 -11.90 -10.46
C LEU A 413 -11.60 -11.89 -11.95
N GLU A 414 -12.49 -12.36 -12.82
CA GLU A 414 -12.33 -12.29 -14.28
C GLU A 414 -12.25 -10.81 -14.72
N PRO A 415 -11.21 -10.42 -15.47
CA PRO A 415 -11.10 -9.07 -15.99
C PRO A 415 -12.32 -8.69 -16.84
N GLY A 416 -12.99 -7.60 -16.50
CA GLY A 416 -14.12 -7.08 -17.28
C GLY A 416 -15.48 -7.72 -16.98
N TYR A 417 -15.59 -8.74 -16.13
CA TYR A 417 -16.91 -9.32 -15.76
C TYR A 417 -17.69 -8.43 -14.78
N VAL A 418 -17.04 -8.07 -13.66
CA VAL A 418 -17.60 -7.19 -12.62
C VAL A 418 -16.71 -6.00 -12.33
N GLN A 419 -17.35 -4.91 -11.92
CA GLN A 419 -16.71 -3.65 -11.56
C GLN A 419 -17.18 -3.17 -10.19
N VAL A 420 -16.29 -2.44 -9.51
CA VAL A 420 -16.66 -1.69 -8.30
C VAL A 420 -17.10 -0.31 -8.77
N ASP A 421 -18.40 -0.02 -8.64
CA ASP A 421 -19.00 1.26 -9.01
C ASP A 421 -19.13 2.19 -7.79
N HIS A 422 -19.03 3.50 -8.05
CA HIS A 422 -19.39 4.53 -7.09
C HIS A 422 -20.88 4.83 -7.18
N ILE A 423 -21.64 4.53 -6.12
CA ILE A 423 -23.10 4.73 -6.05
C ILE A 423 -23.45 6.16 -6.50
N ILE A 424 -22.84 7.15 -5.84
CA ILE A 424 -22.82 8.52 -6.29
C ILE A 424 -21.50 8.74 -7.04
N PRO A 425 -21.52 9.07 -8.33
CA PRO A 425 -20.32 9.13 -9.15
C PRO A 425 -19.20 9.97 -8.52
N TYR A 426 -17.97 9.44 -8.57
CA TYR A 426 -16.80 10.10 -7.97
C TYR A 426 -16.58 11.52 -8.51
N SER A 427 -16.86 11.75 -9.80
CA SER A 427 -16.74 13.07 -10.43
C SER A 427 -17.65 14.14 -9.82
N ARG A 428 -18.74 13.73 -9.16
CA ARG A 428 -19.76 14.59 -8.54
C ARG A 428 -19.59 14.71 -7.02
N SER A 429 -19.31 13.59 -6.35
CA SER A 429 -19.21 13.52 -4.87
C SER A 429 -17.79 13.61 -4.33
N PHE A 430 -16.77 13.24 -5.12
CA PHE A 430 -15.39 13.00 -4.66
C PHE A 430 -15.28 11.98 -3.52
N ASN A 431 -16.31 11.17 -3.30
CA ASN A 431 -16.40 10.25 -2.19
C ASN A 431 -15.92 8.85 -2.60
N ASP A 432 -14.69 8.50 -2.20
CA ASP A 432 -14.11 7.16 -2.44
C ASP A 432 -14.29 6.19 -1.26
N SER A 433 -15.14 6.53 -0.29
CA SER A 433 -15.37 5.68 0.89
C SER A 433 -16.08 4.37 0.53
N ASN A 434 -15.91 3.33 1.35
CA ASN A 434 -16.58 2.04 1.15
C ASN A 434 -18.11 2.14 1.15
N HIS A 435 -18.67 3.14 1.85
CA HIS A 435 -20.11 3.41 1.86
C HIS A 435 -20.63 3.96 0.52
N ASN A 436 -19.75 4.39 -0.38
CA ASN A 436 -20.09 4.82 -1.72
C ASN A 436 -19.74 3.77 -2.79
N LYS A 437 -19.31 2.55 -2.42
CA LYS A 437 -18.83 1.53 -3.36
C LYS A 437 -19.73 0.30 -3.37
N VAL A 438 -20.08 -0.20 -4.55
CA VAL A 438 -20.87 -1.42 -4.75
C VAL A 438 -20.29 -2.27 -5.85
N LEU A 439 -20.53 -3.58 -5.80
CA LEU A 439 -20.12 -4.52 -6.84
C LEU A 439 -21.27 -4.71 -7.85
N VAL A 440 -20.96 -4.53 -9.12
CA VAL A 440 -21.93 -4.65 -10.21
C VAL A 440 -21.31 -5.38 -11.39
N LEU A 441 -22.17 -5.96 -12.24
CA LEU A 441 -21.72 -6.41 -13.56
C LEU A 441 -21.27 -5.20 -14.38
N SER A 442 -20.27 -5.41 -15.24
CA SER A 442 -19.65 -4.29 -15.98
C SER A 442 -20.62 -3.55 -16.89
N ASP A 443 -21.56 -4.27 -17.51
CA ASP A 443 -22.64 -3.72 -18.34
C ASP A 443 -23.54 -2.75 -17.55
N GLN A 444 -23.86 -3.09 -16.31
CA GLN A 444 -24.68 -2.25 -15.43
C GLN A 444 -23.96 -0.95 -15.06
N ASN A 445 -22.65 -1.03 -14.75
CA ASN A 445 -21.85 0.16 -14.49
C ASN A 445 -21.74 1.07 -15.72
N GLN A 446 -21.48 0.46 -16.88
CA GLN A 446 -21.40 1.15 -18.16
C GLN A 446 -22.74 1.80 -18.55
N GLY A 447 -23.87 1.18 -18.21
CA GLY A 447 -25.20 1.74 -18.40
C GLY A 447 -25.49 2.93 -17.48
N LYS A 448 -25.11 2.85 -16.20
CA LYS A 448 -25.31 3.93 -15.21
C LYS A 448 -24.50 5.18 -15.56
N LYS A 449 -23.26 5.04 -16.04
CA LYS A 449 -22.35 6.16 -16.36
C LYS A 449 -22.23 7.14 -15.16
N ASN A 450 -22.33 8.45 -15.41
CA ASN A 450 -22.20 9.51 -14.41
C ASN A 450 -23.51 9.87 -13.68
N LYS A 451 -24.45 8.92 -13.60
CA LYS A 451 -25.74 9.09 -12.92
C LYS A 451 -25.75 8.41 -11.55
N THR A 452 -26.65 8.82 -10.66
CA THR A 452 -27.02 8.05 -9.46
C THR A 452 -27.96 6.89 -9.84
N PRO A 453 -28.19 5.89 -8.97
CA PRO A 453 -29.17 4.84 -9.25
C PRO A 453 -30.56 5.41 -9.58
N TYR A 454 -31.01 6.42 -8.83
CA TYR A 454 -32.31 7.07 -9.07
C TYR A 454 -32.36 7.81 -10.42
N GLU A 455 -31.31 8.54 -10.79
CA GLU A 455 -31.25 9.21 -12.09
C GLU A 455 -31.17 8.22 -13.27
N TRP A 456 -30.71 6.99 -13.02
CA TRP A 456 -30.54 5.99 -14.07
C TRP A 456 -31.80 5.16 -14.32
N PHE A 457 -32.49 4.69 -13.28
CA PHE A 457 -33.69 3.86 -13.42
C PHE A 457 -34.83 4.22 -12.45
N GLY A 458 -34.73 5.34 -11.73
CA GLY A 458 -35.72 5.75 -10.73
C GLY A 458 -37.02 6.35 -11.28
N TYR A 459 -37.11 6.58 -12.60
CA TYR A 459 -38.34 6.96 -13.30
C TYR A 459 -39.30 5.77 -13.48
N ASP A 460 -38.79 4.55 -13.38
CA ASP A 460 -39.57 3.32 -13.32
C ASP A 460 -39.90 3.06 -11.84
N GLU A 461 -41.10 3.45 -11.41
CA GLU A 461 -41.49 3.43 -9.99
C GLU A 461 -41.50 2.01 -9.43
N ASP A 462 -41.97 1.02 -10.20
CA ASP A 462 -42.01 -0.37 -9.79
C ASP A 462 -40.58 -0.90 -9.58
N ARG A 463 -39.70 -0.70 -10.58
CA ARG A 463 -38.28 -1.08 -10.47
C ARG A 463 -37.58 -0.37 -9.32
N TRP A 464 -37.89 0.89 -9.09
CA TRP A 464 -37.31 1.67 -8.00
C TRP A 464 -37.76 1.18 -6.62
N ASN A 465 -39.06 0.90 -6.45
CA ASN A 465 -39.61 0.39 -5.20
C ASN A 465 -39.08 -1.01 -4.88
N ASP A 466 -38.98 -1.87 -5.89
CA ASP A 466 -38.32 -3.18 -5.84
C ASP A 466 -36.86 -3.06 -5.37
N PHE A 467 -36.11 -2.14 -5.99
CA PHE A 467 -34.72 -1.88 -5.64
C PHE A 467 -34.59 -1.36 -4.20
N CYS A 468 -35.45 -0.42 -3.79
CA CYS A 468 -35.45 0.09 -2.41
C CYS A 468 -35.70 -1.02 -1.39
N THR A 469 -36.68 -1.88 -1.66
CA THR A 469 -37.02 -3.02 -0.81
C THR A 469 -35.87 -4.01 -0.72
N TYR A 470 -35.22 -4.30 -1.84
CA TYR A 470 -34.01 -5.13 -1.87
C TYR A 470 -32.89 -4.52 -1.00
N VAL A 471 -32.59 -3.23 -1.19
CA VAL A 471 -31.56 -2.51 -0.43
C VAL A 471 -31.86 -2.49 1.08
N ASP A 472 -33.12 -2.37 1.48
CA ASP A 472 -33.51 -2.38 2.89
C ASP A 472 -33.29 -3.74 3.57
N ASN A 473 -33.44 -4.83 2.82
CA ASN A 473 -33.22 -6.20 3.32
C ASN A 473 -31.75 -6.63 3.32
N LEU A 474 -30.84 -5.87 2.73
CA LEU A 474 -29.41 -6.18 2.74
C LEU A 474 -28.74 -5.84 4.09
N PRO A 475 -27.73 -6.63 4.53
CA PRO A 475 -26.97 -6.41 5.75
C PRO A 475 -25.89 -5.32 5.57
N ILE A 476 -26.24 -4.21 4.90
CA ILE A 476 -25.32 -3.10 4.64
C ILE A 476 -25.54 -1.94 5.60
N THR A 477 -24.52 -1.10 5.78
CA THR A 477 -24.61 0.06 6.69
C THR A 477 -25.73 1.03 6.29
N ARG A 478 -26.30 1.71 7.30
CA ARG A 478 -27.34 2.75 7.08
C ARG A 478 -26.90 3.83 6.08
N LYS A 479 -25.65 4.29 6.17
CA LYS A 479 -25.10 5.31 5.27
C LYS A 479 -25.08 4.84 3.80
N LYS A 480 -24.70 3.58 3.57
CA LYS A 480 -24.72 2.98 2.22
C LYS A 480 -26.14 2.84 1.67
N LYS A 481 -27.11 2.42 2.50
CA LYS A 481 -28.54 2.39 2.12
C LYS A 481 -29.04 3.78 1.70
N GLN A 482 -28.67 4.82 2.44
CA GLN A 482 -29.04 6.20 2.13
C GLN A 482 -28.47 6.67 0.78
N HIS A 483 -27.22 6.35 0.47
CA HIS A 483 -26.63 6.69 -0.83
C HIS A 483 -27.34 5.96 -1.98
N LEU A 484 -27.65 4.66 -1.82
CA LEU A 484 -28.33 3.86 -2.84
C LEU A 484 -29.74 4.37 -3.14
N LYS A 485 -30.47 4.76 -2.09
CA LYS A 485 -31.86 5.23 -2.18
C LYS A 485 -31.99 6.75 -2.35
N ASN A 486 -30.89 7.46 -2.64
CA ASN A 486 -30.93 8.91 -2.73
C ASN A 486 -31.66 9.36 -4.00
N LYS A 487 -32.82 10.02 -3.84
CA LYS A 487 -33.62 10.56 -4.94
C LYS A 487 -33.12 11.92 -5.44
N SER A 488 -32.44 12.70 -4.59
CA SER A 488 -31.92 14.02 -4.95
C SER A 488 -30.47 14.16 -4.47
N PHE A 489 -29.54 14.18 -5.42
CA PHE A 489 -28.15 14.49 -5.10
C PHE A 489 -27.95 16.01 -5.11
N THR A 490 -28.00 16.61 -3.93
CA THR A 490 -27.41 17.93 -3.67
C THR A 490 -26.06 17.75 -3.00
N ARG A 491 -25.03 18.36 -3.58
CA ARG A 491 -23.68 18.35 -3.01
C ARG A 491 -23.69 19.03 -1.65
N THR A 492 -23.39 18.30 -0.58
CA THR A 492 -23.37 18.85 0.79
C THR A 492 -22.03 19.50 1.09
N GLU A 493 -22.00 20.49 1.99
CA GLU A 493 -20.76 21.13 2.46
C GLU A 493 -19.80 20.12 3.13
N GLU A 494 -20.34 19.05 3.73
CA GLU A 494 -19.57 17.99 4.38
C GLU A 494 -18.69 17.22 3.37
N GLU A 495 -19.20 16.92 2.17
CA GLU A 495 -18.43 16.26 1.10
C GLU A 495 -17.30 17.15 0.58
N PHE A 496 -17.45 18.48 0.64
CA PHE A 496 -16.39 19.43 0.32
C PHE A 496 -15.31 19.50 1.42
N ARG A 497 -15.70 19.43 2.70
CA ARG A 497 -14.76 19.44 3.85
C ARG A 497 -13.89 18.20 3.91
N ASP A 498 -14.45 17.00 3.71
CA ASP A 498 -13.71 15.74 3.77
C ASP A 498 -12.59 15.66 2.70
N ARG A 499 -12.79 16.29 1.54
CA ARG A 499 -11.77 16.44 0.49
C ARG A 499 -10.53 17.18 0.98
N HIS A 500 -10.69 18.22 1.80
CA HIS A 500 -9.58 19.07 2.24
C HIS A 500 -8.97 18.63 3.59
N LEU A 501 -9.71 17.87 4.40
CA LEU A 501 -9.27 17.42 5.72
C LEU A 501 -8.08 16.45 5.67
N ASN A 502 -8.03 15.54 4.70
CA ASN A 502 -6.91 14.61 4.55
C ASN A 502 -5.65 15.30 4.03
N ASP A 503 -5.79 16.23 3.09
CA ASP A 503 -4.67 17.01 2.58
C ASP A 503 -4.06 17.86 3.71
N THR A 504 -4.87 18.50 4.54
CA THR A 504 -4.38 19.49 5.54
C THR A 504 -3.55 18.94 6.70
N ARG A 505 -3.69 17.66 7.11
CA ARG A 505 -3.10 17.12 8.35
C ARG A 505 -1.58 17.01 8.35
N TYR A 506 -0.99 16.46 7.28
CA TYR A 506 0.48 16.29 7.21
C TYR A 506 1.17 17.63 6.91
N ILE A 507 0.52 18.47 6.10
CA ILE A 507 0.98 19.80 5.69
C ILE A 507 1.17 20.70 6.89
N THR A 508 0.24 20.67 7.83
CA THR A 508 0.33 21.57 8.98
C THR A 508 1.48 21.19 9.91
N ARG A 509 1.84 19.91 9.99
CA ARG A 509 3.06 19.48 10.68
C ARG A 509 4.31 19.93 9.93
N PHE A 510 4.33 19.77 8.61
CA PHE A 510 5.42 20.26 7.76
C PHE A 510 5.62 21.76 7.92
N LEU A 511 4.57 22.57 7.75
CA LEU A 511 4.61 24.02 7.84
C LEU A 511 5.11 24.48 9.22
N LYS A 512 4.59 23.88 10.30
CA LYS A 512 5.02 24.17 11.67
C LYS A 512 6.51 23.94 11.85
N ASN A 513 7.01 22.77 11.43
CA ASN A 513 8.43 22.44 11.53
C ASN A 513 9.29 23.33 10.64
N TYR A 514 8.87 23.56 9.39
CA TYR A 514 9.58 24.39 8.43
C TYR A 514 9.75 25.83 8.93
N ILE A 515 8.69 26.44 9.48
CA ILE A 515 8.76 27.79 10.07
C ILE A 515 9.68 27.79 11.29
N GLU A 516 9.56 26.80 12.18
CA GLU A 516 10.36 26.73 13.40
C GLU A 516 11.87 26.54 13.13
N GLU A 517 12.20 25.82 12.06
CA GLU A 517 13.56 25.57 11.61
C GLU A 517 14.16 26.75 10.83
N THR A 518 13.37 27.45 10.01
CA THR A 518 13.92 28.41 9.02
C THR A 518 13.62 29.88 9.29
N LEU A 519 12.59 30.20 10.08
CA LEU A 519 12.19 31.59 10.32
C LEU A 519 12.82 32.14 11.61
N HIS A 520 13.30 33.38 11.53
CA HIS A 520 13.73 34.15 12.68
C HIS A 520 12.53 34.67 13.49
N PHE A 521 12.64 34.61 14.81
CA PHE A 521 11.63 35.11 15.76
C PHE A 521 12.31 36.03 16.76
N ASP A 522 11.66 37.16 17.06
CA ASP A 522 12.12 38.12 18.06
C ASP A 522 11.72 37.64 19.46
N SER A 523 12.09 36.42 19.84
CA SER A 523 11.72 35.82 21.12
C SER A 523 12.86 35.01 21.73
N LYS A 524 12.99 35.10 23.05
CA LYS A 524 13.92 34.28 23.85
C LYS A 524 13.37 32.88 24.15
N SER A 525 12.14 32.57 23.73
CA SER A 525 11.52 31.27 23.98
C SER A 525 12.16 30.15 23.16
N LYS A 526 12.24 28.96 23.75
CA LYS A 526 12.70 27.74 23.06
C LYS A 526 11.72 27.26 21.98
N GLN A 527 10.45 27.65 22.08
CA GLN A 527 9.40 27.33 21.11
C GLN A 527 8.66 28.62 20.72
N ASN A 528 8.59 28.89 19.41
CA ASN A 528 7.95 30.12 18.89
C ASN A 528 6.75 29.85 17.96
N VAL A 529 6.54 28.60 17.56
CA VAL A 529 5.40 28.20 16.71
C VAL A 529 4.48 27.27 17.49
N TYR A 530 3.22 27.68 17.61
CA TYR A 530 2.21 27.00 18.39
C TYR A 530 1.10 26.45 17.48
N PRO A 531 0.94 25.12 17.40
CA PRO A 531 -0.20 24.54 16.73
C PRO A 531 -1.46 24.65 17.59
N VAL A 532 -2.55 25.15 17.03
CA VAL A 532 -3.86 25.24 17.67
C VAL A 532 -4.81 24.25 17.02
N ASN A 533 -5.61 23.50 17.80
CA ASN A 533 -6.57 22.56 17.22
C ASN A 533 -7.84 23.30 16.78
N GLY A 534 -8.31 23.06 15.55
CA GLY A 534 -9.55 23.67 15.04
C GLY A 534 -10.82 23.30 15.82
N ALA A 535 -10.83 22.20 16.56
CA ALA A 535 -11.91 21.90 17.50
C ALA A 535 -11.95 22.91 18.65
N TYR A 536 -10.79 23.32 19.19
CA TYR A 536 -10.73 24.34 20.23
C TYR A 536 -11.13 25.73 19.69
N THR A 537 -10.68 26.11 18.49
CA THR A 537 -11.08 27.38 17.87
C THR A 537 -12.58 27.43 17.59
N ALA A 538 -13.20 26.30 17.19
CA ALA A 538 -14.64 26.19 16.99
C ALA A 538 -15.42 26.35 18.31
N VAL A 539 -14.96 25.71 19.38
CA VAL A 539 -15.57 25.87 20.71
C VAL A 539 -15.44 27.30 21.22
N LEU A 540 -14.27 27.92 21.05
CA LEU A 540 -14.05 29.31 21.46
C LEU A 540 -14.93 30.27 20.65
N ARG A 541 -14.99 30.14 19.32
CA ARG A 541 -15.89 30.94 18.46
C ARG A 541 -17.34 30.85 18.93
N LYS A 542 -17.85 29.63 19.14
CA LYS A 542 -19.21 29.40 19.64
C LYS A 542 -19.45 30.07 20.99
N ARG A 543 -18.49 29.98 21.92
CA ARG A 543 -18.60 30.62 23.25
C ARG A 543 -18.46 32.14 23.20
N TRP A 544 -17.72 32.67 22.21
CA TRP A 544 -17.53 34.10 22.00
C TRP A 544 -18.62 34.73 21.10
N GLY A 545 -19.58 33.94 20.61
CA GLY A 545 -20.70 34.43 19.81
C GLY A 545 -20.39 34.68 18.33
N PHE A 546 -19.36 34.02 17.78
CA PHE A 546 -18.97 34.08 16.36
C PHE A 546 -19.35 32.83 15.57
#